data_AF-A0A961CXK0-F1
#
_entry.id   AF-A0A961CXK0-F1
#
_cell.length_a   1.000
_cell.length_b   1.000
_cell.length_c   1.000
_cell.angle_alpha   90.00
_cell.angle_beta   90.00
_cell.angle_gamma   90.00
#
_symmetry.space_group_name_H-M   'P 1'
#
loop_
_entity.id
_entity.type
_entity.pdbx_description
1 polymer ?
#
loop_
_entity_poly.entity_id
_entity_poly.type
_entity_poly.pdbx_seq_one_letter_code
_entity_poly.pdbx_strand_id
1 'polypeptide(L)'
;MATTVHQPDHDAHRGHGTGRARLGRLQRRLALALVALLAVGLLGACESNRSEQNAVRNHVNASRAEAGLPPLRENLALDVKADAWAQQLRNSCRIWHSRLADGAPPNWRKLGENVGMGGNVSQIHTAYMNSPGHRANVLDPSFDQIGTAAVWGNCNGYRTLFTVHVFMKS
;
A
#
# COMPACT_ATOMS: atom_id res chain seq x y z
N MET A 1 -30.01 44.03 70.66
CA MET A 1 -29.30 43.39 71.79
C MET A 1 -28.32 42.39 71.18
N ALA A 2 -27.07 42.79 70.99
CA ALA A 2 -25.92 42.61 71.90
C ALA A 2 -25.04 41.47 71.34
N THR A 3 -24.01 41.76 70.54
CA THR A 3 -22.58 41.97 70.90
C THR A 3 -21.93 40.81 71.65
N THR A 4 -20.82 40.28 71.09
CA THR A 4 -19.51 39.87 71.69
C THR A 4 -18.74 39.16 70.54
N VAL A 5 -17.60 39.57 69.96
CA VAL A 5 -16.25 40.05 70.36
C VAL A 5 -15.26 38.94 70.78
N HIS A 6 -14.06 38.95 70.15
CA HIS A 6 -12.72 38.37 70.51
C HIS A 6 -12.40 36.90 70.09
N GLN A 7 -11.51 36.55 69.13
CA GLN A 7 -10.03 36.74 68.90
C GLN A 7 -9.15 35.77 69.76
N PRO A 8 -7.89 35.32 69.44
CA PRO A 8 -6.98 35.39 68.25
C PRO A 8 -6.30 34.06 67.77
N ASP A 9 -5.57 34.20 66.64
CA ASP A 9 -4.30 33.61 66.14
C ASP A 9 -3.80 32.19 66.49
N HIS A 10 -3.42 31.44 65.44
CA HIS A 10 -2.22 30.60 65.46
C HIS A 10 -1.57 30.49 64.06
N ASP A 11 -0.29 30.84 64.02
CA ASP A 11 0.68 30.63 62.93
C ASP A 11 0.71 29.20 62.41
N ALA A 12 0.91 29.03 61.09
CA ALA A 12 1.82 28.00 60.56
C ALA A 12 2.09 28.16 59.05
N HIS A 13 3.36 28.48 58.75
CA HIS A 13 4.21 27.81 57.78
C HIS A 13 3.86 27.72 56.27
N ARG A 14 4.76 28.37 55.50
CA ARG A 14 5.60 27.82 54.42
C ARG A 14 4.94 26.98 53.30
N GLY A 15 5.19 27.40 52.06
CA GLY A 15 5.46 26.45 50.97
C GLY A 15 5.23 26.98 49.56
N HIS A 16 6.30 27.47 48.91
CA HIS A 16 6.33 27.64 47.46
C HIS A 16 6.09 26.32 46.73
N GLY A 17 5.04 26.26 45.91
CA GLY A 17 4.69 25.11 45.06
C GLY A 17 4.87 25.37 43.56
N THR A 18 6.04 25.81 43.12
CA THR A 18 6.41 25.88 41.68
C THR A 18 6.76 24.50 41.13
N GLY A 19 5.82 23.55 41.19
CA GLY A 19 6.02 22.17 40.71
C GLY A 19 5.04 21.71 39.62
N ARG A 20 3.84 22.31 39.54
CA ARG A 20 2.76 21.82 38.65
C ARG A 20 2.94 22.16 37.16
N ALA A 21 3.66 23.23 36.82
CA ALA A 21 3.72 23.74 35.44
C ALA A 21 4.75 23.06 34.52
N ARG A 22 5.64 22.21 35.04
CA ARG A 22 6.64 21.47 34.26
C ARG A 22 6.17 20.06 33.86
N LEU A 23 5.34 19.40 34.68
CA LEU A 23 4.79 18.07 34.36
C LEU A 23 3.80 18.09 33.18
N GLY A 24 2.93 19.10 33.09
CA GLY A 24 1.92 19.18 32.02
C GLY A 24 2.49 19.43 30.61
N ARG A 25 3.69 20.00 30.50
CA ARG A 25 4.36 20.23 29.20
C ARG A 25 5.07 18.98 28.67
N LEU A 26 5.60 18.13 29.55
CA LEU A 26 6.18 16.85 29.17
C LEU A 26 5.08 15.85 28.75
N GLN A 27 3.95 15.84 29.49
CA GLN A 27 2.78 15.02 29.16
C GLN A 27 2.14 15.40 27.82
N ARG A 28 2.09 16.69 27.45
CA ARG A 28 1.59 17.15 26.14
C ARG A 28 2.52 16.80 24.97
N ARG A 29 3.85 16.78 25.17
CA ARG A 29 4.81 16.39 24.12
C ARG A 29 4.81 14.88 23.86
N LEU A 30 4.61 14.07 24.90
CA LEU A 30 4.47 12.61 24.76
C LEU A 30 3.16 12.21 24.08
N ALA A 31 2.06 12.92 24.34
CA ALA A 31 0.78 12.67 23.67
C ALA A 31 0.82 12.98 22.16
N LEU A 32 1.49 14.06 21.75
CA LEU A 32 1.67 14.39 20.32
C LEU A 32 2.61 13.42 19.60
N ALA A 33 3.66 12.91 20.27
CA ALA A 33 4.54 11.89 19.70
C ALA A 33 3.83 10.54 19.50
N LEU A 34 2.92 10.15 20.42
CA LEU A 34 2.11 8.94 20.27
C LEU A 34 1.07 9.04 19.13
N VAL A 35 0.44 10.21 18.95
CA VAL A 35 -0.48 10.44 17.81
C VAL A 35 0.27 10.48 16.48
N ALA A 36 1.49 11.03 16.45
CA ALA A 36 2.34 11.00 15.27
C ALA A 36 2.79 9.56 14.93
N LEU A 37 3.14 8.73 15.93
CA LEU A 37 3.49 7.32 15.74
C LEU A 37 2.30 6.45 15.29
N LEU A 38 1.07 6.79 15.69
CA LEU A 38 -0.16 6.15 15.20
C LEU A 38 -0.55 6.56 13.78
N ALA A 39 -0.04 7.70 13.27
CA ALA A 39 -0.33 8.19 11.92
C ALA A 39 0.63 7.64 10.84
N VAL A 40 1.75 7.01 11.22
CA VAL A 40 2.69 6.36 10.26
C VAL A 40 2.21 4.97 9.81
N GLY A 41 1.13 4.45 10.40
CA GLY A 41 0.62 3.08 10.17
C GLY A 41 -0.30 2.88 8.96
N LEU A 42 -0.07 3.57 7.84
CA LEU A 42 -0.83 3.35 6.58
C LEU A 42 0.06 3.02 5.38
N LEU A 43 1.26 2.49 5.61
CA LEU A 43 1.84 1.59 4.61
C LEU A 43 0.98 0.33 4.63
N GLY A 44 -0.05 0.28 3.79
CA GLY A 44 -0.83 -0.93 3.56
C GLY A 44 0.17 -2.05 3.31
N ALA A 45 0.15 -3.07 4.17
CA ALA A 45 1.04 -4.20 4.00
C ALA A 45 0.85 -4.78 2.60
N CYS A 46 1.94 -5.27 2.00
CA CYS A 46 1.83 -6.00 0.73
C CYS A 46 0.87 -7.17 0.94
N GLU A 47 -0.28 -7.17 0.27
CA GLU A 47 -1.31 -8.21 0.42
C GLU A 47 -1.13 -9.36 -0.57
N SER A 48 -0.30 -9.18 -1.59
CA SER A 48 -0.07 -10.17 -2.61
C SER A 48 0.42 -11.48 -2.02
N ASN A 49 -0.24 -12.57 -2.40
CA ASN A 49 0.27 -13.90 -2.12
C ASN A 49 1.56 -14.10 -2.93
N ARG A 50 2.71 -14.29 -2.26
CA ARG A 50 4.02 -14.40 -2.94
C ARG A 50 4.09 -15.54 -3.96
N SER A 51 3.45 -16.68 -3.69
CA SER A 51 3.43 -17.81 -4.63
C SER A 51 2.64 -17.46 -5.89
N GLU A 52 1.46 -16.85 -5.73
CA GLU A 52 0.63 -16.44 -6.87
C GLU A 52 1.23 -15.24 -7.62
N GLN A 53 1.84 -14.28 -6.92
CA GLN A 53 2.58 -13.16 -7.53
C GLN A 53 3.72 -13.66 -8.42
N ASN A 54 4.48 -14.65 -7.93
CA ASN A 54 5.51 -15.34 -8.72
C ASN A 54 4.89 -16.09 -9.90
N ALA A 55 3.75 -16.78 -9.70
CA ALA A 55 3.05 -17.46 -10.79
C ALA A 55 2.60 -16.50 -11.89
N VAL A 56 2.06 -15.33 -11.53
CA VAL A 56 1.70 -14.26 -12.48
C VAL A 56 2.92 -13.87 -13.33
N ARG A 57 4.07 -13.62 -12.70
CA ARG A 57 5.32 -13.26 -13.40
C ARG A 57 5.85 -14.39 -14.28
N ASN A 58 5.77 -15.63 -13.79
CA ASN A 58 6.22 -16.81 -14.52
C ASN A 58 5.39 -17.03 -15.79
N HIS A 59 4.06 -16.84 -15.72
CA HIS A 59 3.20 -16.90 -16.91
C HIS A 59 3.56 -15.83 -17.95
N VAL A 60 3.83 -14.60 -17.53
CA VAL A 60 4.32 -13.54 -18.42
C VAL A 60 5.63 -13.96 -19.10
N ASN A 61 6.60 -14.42 -18.31
CA ASN A 61 7.91 -14.82 -18.85
C ASN A 61 7.86 -16.09 -19.70
N ALA A 62 6.93 -17.01 -19.44
CA ALA A 62 6.68 -18.18 -20.29
C ALA A 62 6.16 -17.74 -21.67
N SER A 63 5.15 -16.85 -21.72
CA SER A 63 4.64 -16.32 -22.99
C SER A 63 5.69 -15.51 -23.76
N ARG A 64 6.58 -14.81 -23.05
CA ARG A 64 7.73 -14.13 -23.68
C ARG A 64 8.73 -15.12 -24.26
N ALA A 65 9.05 -16.20 -23.55
CA ALA A 65 9.93 -17.25 -24.06
C ALA A 65 9.35 -17.93 -25.30
N GLU A 66 8.05 -18.24 -25.32
CA GLU A 66 7.34 -18.76 -26.50
C GLU A 66 7.42 -17.82 -27.71
N ALA A 67 7.48 -16.50 -27.46
CA ALA A 67 7.65 -15.48 -28.49
C ALA A 67 9.12 -15.15 -28.83
N GLY A 68 10.09 -15.88 -28.27
CA GLY A 68 11.52 -15.63 -28.48
C GLY A 68 12.05 -14.35 -27.83
N LEU A 69 11.36 -13.84 -26.81
CA LEU A 69 11.73 -12.63 -26.06
C LEU A 69 12.45 -12.96 -24.75
N PRO A 70 13.38 -12.10 -24.30
CA PRO A 70 14.02 -12.26 -23.00
C PRO A 70 13.00 -12.10 -21.85
N PRO A 71 13.22 -12.79 -20.72
CA PRO A 71 12.36 -12.63 -19.55
C PRO A 71 12.49 -11.22 -18.97
N LEU A 72 11.38 -10.70 -18.43
CA LEU A 72 11.37 -9.48 -17.64
C LEU A 72 11.92 -9.78 -16.25
N ARG A 73 12.76 -8.86 -15.74
CA ARG A 73 13.32 -8.94 -14.39
C ARG A 73 12.32 -8.42 -13.37
N GLU A 74 12.28 -9.06 -12.20
CA GLU A 74 11.52 -8.54 -11.06
C GLU A 74 12.03 -7.15 -10.66
N ASN A 75 11.11 -6.22 -10.42
CA ASN A 75 11.39 -4.94 -9.79
C ASN A 75 10.47 -4.77 -8.57
N LEU A 76 11.05 -4.83 -7.37
CA LEU A 76 10.29 -4.81 -6.11
C LEU A 76 9.51 -3.51 -5.88
N ALA A 77 9.99 -2.37 -6.40
CA ALA A 77 9.23 -1.12 -6.30
C ALA A 77 7.97 -1.16 -7.18
N LEU A 78 8.07 -1.81 -8.34
CA LEU A 78 6.89 -2.07 -9.19
C LEU A 78 5.98 -3.13 -8.58
N ASP A 79 6.49 -4.13 -7.87
CA ASP A 79 5.65 -5.10 -7.11
C ASP A 79 4.82 -4.36 -6.05
N VAL A 80 5.43 -3.44 -5.29
CA VAL A 80 4.72 -2.61 -4.30
C VAL A 80 3.64 -1.75 -4.96
N LYS A 81 3.95 -1.11 -6.10
CA LYS A 81 2.96 -0.36 -6.88
C LYS A 81 1.80 -1.25 -7.35
N ALA A 82 2.13 -2.40 -7.95
CA ALA A 82 1.14 -3.33 -8.48
C ALA A 82 0.23 -3.84 -7.36
N ASP A 83 0.80 -4.15 -6.19
CA ASP A 83 0.07 -4.64 -5.03
C ASP A 83 -0.89 -3.60 -4.49
N ALA A 84 -0.40 -2.38 -4.26
CA ALA A 84 -1.24 -1.27 -3.80
C ALA A 84 -2.41 -1.03 -4.76
N TRP A 85 -2.19 -1.15 -6.07
CA TRP A 85 -3.27 -1.01 -7.04
C TRP A 85 -4.24 -2.19 -7.02
N ALA A 86 -3.75 -3.43 -6.97
CA ALA A 86 -4.58 -4.63 -6.87
C ALA A 86 -5.51 -4.57 -5.64
N GLN A 87 -5.05 -4.01 -4.51
CA GLN A 87 -5.87 -3.75 -3.34
C GLN A 87 -7.01 -2.74 -3.64
N GLN A 88 -6.77 -1.68 -4.40
CA GLN A 88 -7.83 -0.73 -4.81
C GLN A 88 -8.88 -1.39 -5.71
N LEU A 89 -8.44 -2.21 -6.66
CA LEU A 89 -9.35 -2.96 -7.54
C LEU A 89 -10.20 -3.96 -6.74
N ARG A 90 -9.58 -4.62 -5.76
CA ARG A 90 -10.27 -5.52 -4.83
C ARG A 90 -11.29 -4.79 -3.96
N ASN A 91 -10.93 -3.65 -3.37
CA ASN A 91 -11.79 -2.87 -2.47
C ASN A 91 -13.06 -2.35 -3.14
N SER A 92 -12.99 -2.11 -4.44
CA SER A 92 -14.07 -1.58 -5.27
C SER A 92 -14.81 -2.66 -6.06
N CYS A 93 -14.30 -3.89 -6.05
CA CYS A 93 -14.80 -4.99 -6.86
C CYS A 93 -14.94 -4.65 -8.35
N ARG A 94 -13.99 -3.86 -8.88
CA ARG A 94 -13.98 -3.41 -10.28
C ARG A 94 -12.54 -3.22 -10.75
N ILE A 95 -12.30 -3.43 -12.04
CA ILE A 95 -11.00 -3.18 -12.68
C ILE A 95 -10.99 -1.85 -13.44
N TRP A 96 -9.90 -1.08 -13.29
CA TRP A 96 -9.56 0.09 -14.10
C TRP A 96 -8.07 0.37 -13.98
N HIS A 97 -7.54 1.17 -14.91
CA HIS A 97 -6.12 1.51 -14.93
C HIS A 97 -5.74 2.52 -13.85
N SER A 98 -4.54 2.37 -13.30
CA SER A 98 -3.97 3.33 -12.36
C SER A 98 -3.50 4.61 -13.05
N ARG A 99 -3.13 5.61 -12.25
CA ARG A 99 -2.17 6.61 -12.71
C ARG A 99 -0.81 5.93 -12.81
N LEU A 100 -0.42 5.58 -14.03
CA LEU A 100 0.68 4.66 -14.26
C LEU A 100 2.02 5.15 -13.68
N ALA A 101 2.28 6.45 -13.69
CA ALA A 101 3.52 7.00 -13.13
C ALA A 101 3.58 6.98 -11.59
N ASP A 102 2.44 6.98 -10.89
CA ASP A 102 2.40 7.08 -9.43
C ASP A 102 3.03 5.83 -8.79
N GLY A 103 4.09 6.00 -7.99
CA GLY A 103 4.82 4.90 -7.35
C GLY A 103 5.77 4.12 -8.25
N ALA A 104 5.92 4.49 -9.53
CA ALA A 104 6.96 3.93 -10.39
C ALA A 104 8.33 4.56 -10.07
N PRO A 105 9.46 3.82 -10.20
CA PRO A 105 10.80 4.37 -10.01
C PRO A 105 11.10 5.54 -10.97
N PRO A 106 11.81 6.59 -10.55
CA PRO A 106 11.92 7.85 -11.33
C PRO A 106 12.68 7.76 -12.66
N ASN A 107 13.31 6.64 -12.98
CA ASN A 107 14.17 6.44 -14.15
C ASN A 107 13.51 5.59 -15.26
N TRP A 108 12.20 5.63 -15.42
CA TRP A 108 11.52 4.94 -16.51
C TRP A 108 11.58 5.75 -17.82
N ARG A 109 11.76 5.05 -18.94
CA ARG A 109 11.62 5.57 -20.31
C ARG A 109 10.29 5.17 -20.94
N LYS A 110 9.69 4.09 -20.44
CA LYS A 110 8.38 3.59 -20.83
C LYS A 110 7.76 2.80 -19.68
N LEU A 111 6.46 2.94 -19.51
CA LEU A 111 5.66 2.15 -18.60
C LEU A 111 4.51 1.48 -19.35
N GLY A 112 4.03 0.35 -18.84
CA GLY A 112 2.81 -0.32 -19.30
C GLY A 112 2.06 -0.93 -18.11
N GLU A 113 0.76 -1.16 -18.27
CA GLU A 113 -0.07 -1.76 -17.23
C GLU A 113 -1.08 -2.74 -17.83
N ASN A 114 -1.20 -3.91 -17.20
CA ASN A 114 -2.35 -4.79 -17.36
C ASN A 114 -3.06 -4.94 -16.01
N VAL A 115 -4.39 -4.88 -16.01
CA VAL A 115 -5.23 -5.09 -14.82
C VAL A 115 -6.32 -6.10 -15.14
N GLY A 116 -6.63 -6.97 -14.19
CA GLY A 116 -7.49 -8.12 -14.47
C GLY A 116 -7.98 -8.78 -13.20
N MET A 117 -9.07 -9.52 -13.33
CA MET A 117 -9.66 -10.27 -12.23
C MET A 117 -10.27 -11.58 -12.72
N GLY A 118 -10.33 -12.59 -11.86
CA GLY A 118 -10.83 -13.92 -12.21
C GLY A 118 -10.72 -14.93 -11.09
N GLY A 119 -10.88 -16.21 -11.40
CA GLY A 119 -10.90 -17.29 -10.42
C GLY A 119 -9.52 -17.90 -10.11
N ASN A 120 -8.50 -17.61 -10.91
CA ASN A 120 -7.11 -18.03 -10.68
C ASN A 120 -6.15 -17.32 -11.65
N VAL A 121 -4.84 -17.44 -11.38
CA VAL A 121 -3.78 -16.80 -12.17
C VAL A 121 -3.80 -17.23 -13.65
N SER A 122 -3.90 -18.53 -13.94
CA SER A 122 -3.81 -19.07 -15.30
C SER A 122 -4.97 -18.58 -16.19
N GLN A 123 -6.20 -18.56 -15.65
CA GLN A 123 -7.37 -18.04 -16.33
C GLN A 123 -7.20 -16.55 -16.68
N ILE A 124 -6.72 -15.74 -15.73
CA ILE A 124 -6.52 -14.31 -15.94
C ILE A 124 -5.40 -14.07 -16.96
N HIS A 125 -4.30 -14.83 -16.90
CA HIS A 125 -3.24 -14.74 -17.90
C HIS A 125 -3.73 -15.09 -19.30
N THR A 126 -4.51 -16.15 -19.44
CA THR A 126 -5.14 -16.53 -20.71
C THR A 126 -6.01 -15.40 -21.26
N ALA A 127 -6.80 -14.76 -20.40
CA ALA A 127 -7.61 -13.60 -20.78
C ALA A 127 -6.75 -12.42 -21.26
N TYR A 128 -5.61 -12.13 -20.62
CA TYR A 128 -4.66 -11.14 -21.11
C TYR A 128 -4.11 -11.51 -22.49
N MET A 129 -3.70 -12.77 -22.70
CA MET A 129 -3.11 -13.20 -23.97
C MET A 129 -4.12 -13.22 -25.12
N ASN A 130 -5.41 -13.36 -24.83
CA ASN A 130 -6.51 -13.27 -25.81
C ASN A 130 -6.95 -11.84 -26.11
N SER A 131 -6.48 -10.85 -25.36
CA SER A 131 -6.79 -9.44 -25.57
C SER A 131 -5.63 -8.74 -26.29
N PRO A 132 -5.82 -8.17 -27.50
CA PRO A 132 -4.73 -7.57 -28.27
C PRO A 132 -3.94 -6.50 -27.51
N GLY A 133 -4.62 -5.62 -26.78
CA GLY A 133 -3.96 -4.56 -25.99
C GLY A 133 -3.13 -5.10 -24.83
N HIS A 134 -3.68 -6.03 -24.04
CA HIS A 134 -2.95 -6.63 -22.92
C HIS A 134 -1.79 -7.51 -23.40
N ARG A 135 -1.99 -8.29 -24.46
CA ARG A 135 -0.96 -9.10 -25.11
C ARG A 135 0.18 -8.23 -25.63
N ALA A 136 -0.12 -7.07 -26.20
CA ALA A 136 0.89 -6.13 -26.68
C ALA A 136 1.85 -5.70 -25.55
N ASN A 137 1.34 -5.43 -24.34
CA ASN A 137 2.21 -5.13 -23.18
C ASN A 137 3.09 -6.34 -22.77
N VAL A 138 2.51 -7.54 -22.70
CA VAL A 138 3.26 -8.77 -22.31
C VAL A 138 4.42 -9.05 -23.27
N LEU A 139 4.17 -8.87 -24.57
CA LEU A 139 5.11 -9.20 -25.64
C LEU A 139 5.87 -7.99 -26.18
N ASP A 140 5.82 -6.85 -25.50
CA ASP A 140 6.58 -5.69 -25.94
C ASP A 140 8.08 -5.95 -25.70
N PRO A 141 8.92 -5.93 -26.75
CA PRO A 141 10.35 -6.18 -26.60
C PRO A 141 11.10 -5.03 -25.91
N SER A 142 10.48 -3.85 -25.80
CA SER A 142 11.11 -2.68 -25.16
C SER A 142 11.14 -2.76 -23.64
N PHE A 143 10.24 -3.52 -23.01
CA PHE A 143 10.24 -3.69 -21.55
C PHE A 143 11.34 -4.67 -21.10
N ASP A 144 11.96 -4.37 -19.96
CA ASP A 144 13.01 -5.20 -19.35
C ASP A 144 12.76 -5.53 -17.86
N GLN A 145 11.74 -4.90 -17.28
CA GLN A 145 11.36 -5.05 -15.87
C GLN A 145 9.85 -5.19 -15.72
N ILE A 146 9.44 -5.87 -14.67
CA ILE A 146 8.04 -6.05 -14.30
C ILE A 146 7.87 -6.07 -12.78
N GLY A 147 6.79 -5.43 -12.31
CA GLY A 147 6.17 -5.73 -11.03
C GLY A 147 4.84 -6.44 -11.23
N THR A 148 4.51 -7.37 -10.35
CA THR A 148 3.27 -8.15 -10.40
C THR A 148 2.54 -8.13 -9.07
N ALA A 149 1.23 -8.33 -9.09
CA ALA A 149 0.41 -8.50 -7.90
C ALA A 149 -0.64 -9.58 -8.08
N ALA A 150 -1.05 -10.17 -6.95
CA ALA A 150 -2.07 -11.20 -6.86
C ALA A 150 -2.81 -11.08 -5.52
N VAL A 151 -3.93 -10.34 -5.50
CA VAL A 151 -4.68 -10.02 -4.28
C VAL A 151 -6.08 -10.63 -4.36
N TRP A 152 -6.44 -11.41 -3.34
CA TRP A 152 -7.78 -12.00 -3.23
C TRP A 152 -8.75 -11.09 -2.49
N GLY A 153 -10.02 -11.11 -2.91
CA GLY A 153 -11.13 -10.53 -2.16
C GLY A 153 -12.43 -11.26 -2.41
N ASN A 154 -13.49 -10.81 -1.74
CA ASN A 154 -14.85 -11.29 -1.94
C ASN A 154 -15.67 -10.19 -2.63
N CYS A 155 -16.16 -10.46 -3.84
CA CYS A 155 -16.90 -9.52 -4.66
C CYS A 155 -18.19 -10.15 -5.16
N ASN A 156 -19.33 -9.52 -4.86
CA ASN A 156 -20.67 -10.02 -5.20
C ASN A 156 -20.90 -11.48 -4.77
N GLY A 157 -20.36 -11.90 -3.62
CA GLY A 157 -20.47 -13.26 -3.10
C GLY A 157 -19.47 -14.28 -3.69
N TYR A 158 -18.59 -13.86 -4.60
CA TYR A 158 -17.56 -14.71 -5.19
C TYR A 158 -16.18 -14.38 -4.65
N ARG A 159 -15.37 -15.42 -4.39
CA ARG A 159 -13.94 -15.25 -4.16
C ARG A 159 -13.27 -14.90 -5.48
N THR A 160 -12.64 -13.74 -5.56
CA THR A 160 -12.09 -13.16 -6.79
C THR A 160 -10.63 -12.80 -6.59
N LEU A 161 -9.77 -13.23 -7.51
CA LEU A 161 -8.38 -12.82 -7.59
C LEU A 161 -8.26 -11.60 -8.48
N PHE A 162 -7.53 -10.58 -8.03
CA PHE A 162 -7.15 -9.41 -8.82
C PHE A 162 -5.65 -9.48 -9.10
N THR A 163 -5.27 -9.30 -10.37
CA THR A 163 -3.86 -9.22 -10.77
C THR A 163 -3.56 -7.90 -11.45
N VAL A 164 -2.36 -7.40 -11.19
CA VAL A 164 -1.82 -6.20 -11.85
C VAL A 164 -0.43 -6.54 -12.34
N HIS A 165 -0.12 -6.16 -13.58
CA HIS A 165 1.25 -6.12 -14.11
C HIS A 165 1.63 -4.66 -14.29
N VAL A 166 2.80 -4.26 -13.82
CA VAL A 166 3.40 -2.97 -14.17
C VAL A 166 4.70 -3.25 -14.91
N PHE A 167 4.75 -2.91 -16.18
CA PHE A 167 5.90 -3.09 -17.05
C PHE A 167 6.75 -1.83 -17.06
N MET A 168 8.06 -1.98 -17.13
CA MET A 168 8.97 -0.84 -17.19
C MET A 168 10.13 -1.10 -18.14
N LYS A 169 10.52 -0.04 -18.85
CA LYS A 169 11.84 0.12 -19.44
C LYS A 169 12.55 1.23 -18.67
N SER A 170 13.71 0.93 -18.08
CA SER A 170 14.65 1.96 -17.59
C SER A 170 15.48 2.60 -18.70
#